data_AF-A0A382LLS7-F1
#
_entry.id   AF-A0A382LLS7-F1
#
_cell.length_a   1.000
_cell.length_b   1.000
_cell.length_c   1.000
_cell.angle_alpha   90.00
_cell.angle_beta   90.00
_cell.angle_gamma   90.00
#
_symmetry.space_group_name_H-M   'P 1'
#
loop_
_entity.id
_entity.type
_entity.pdbx_description
1 polymer ?
#
loop_
_entity_poly.entity_id
_entity_poly.type
_entity_poly.pdbx_seq_one_letter_code
_entity_poly.pdbx_strand_id
1 'polypeptide(L)' 'LHFRTVVILRDIQELSYEEISKIVEVPLGTVKSRINRARLQLQEMLKELR' A
#
# COMPACT_ATOMS: atom_id res chain seq x y z
N LEU A 1 -1.03 9.50 -4.77
CA LEU A 1 -1.46 8.22 -4.18
C LEU A 1 -1.02 8.17 -2.72
N HIS A 2 -1.97 8.19 -1.79
CA HIS A 2 -1.66 8.15 -0.37
C HIS A 2 -1.30 6.71 0.06
N PHE A 3 -0.37 6.58 1.01
CA PHE A 3 0.06 5.28 1.54
C PHE A 3 -1.09 4.48 2.15
N ARG A 4 -2.04 5.17 2.81
CA ARG A 4 -3.27 4.55 3.31
C ARG A 4 -4.08 3.85 2.22
N THR A 5 -4.20 4.47 1.04
CA THR A 5 -4.98 3.92 -0.08
C THR A 5 -4.42 2.59 -0.53
N VAL A 6 -3.11 2.49 -0.77
CA VAL A 6 -2.50 1.24 -1.25
C VAL A 6 -2.55 0.10 -0.22
N VAL A 7 -2.51 0.43 1.08
CA VAL A 7 -2.70 -0.55 2.15
C VAL A 7 -4.14 -1.05 2.17
N ILE A 8 -5.14 -0.16 2.05
CA ILE A 8 -6.55 -0.58 2.01
C ILE A 8 -6.80 -1.50 0.81
N LEU A 9 -6.37 -1.08 -0.38
CA LEU A 9 -6.60 -1.86 -1.60
C LEU A 9 -5.90 -3.23 -1.54
N ARG A 10 -4.68 -3.30 -0.99
CA ARG A 10 -3.91 -4.54 -0.96
C ARG A 10 -4.24 -5.44 0.23
N ASP A 11 -4.23 -4.89 1.44
CA ASP A 11 -4.23 -5.65 2.69
C ASP A 11 -5.65 -5.86 3.24
N ILE A 12 -6.63 -5.04 2.82
CA ILE A 12 -8.03 -5.15 3.26
C ILE A 12 -8.94 -5.67 2.15
N GLN A 13 -8.75 -5.16 0.92
CA GLN A 13 -9.54 -5.59 -0.24
C GLN A 13 -8.87 -6.69 -1.07
N GLU A 14 -7.67 -7.12 -0.66
CA GLU A 14 -6.92 -8.26 -1.23
C GLU A 14 -6.63 -8.18 -2.74
N LEU A 15 -6.71 -6.99 -3.33
CA LEU A 15 -6.46 -6.79 -4.76
C LEU A 15 -5.00 -7.11 -5.13
N SER A 16 -4.78 -7.64 -6.33
CA SER A 16 -3.45 -7.83 -6.90
C SER A 16 -2.74 -6.49 -7.15
N TYR A 17 -1.41 -6.52 -7.24
CA TYR A 17 -0.64 -5.30 -7.53
C TYR A 17 -0.97 -4.75 -8.93
N GLU A 18 -1.31 -5.63 -9.87
CA GLU A 18 -1.72 -5.33 -11.23
C GLU A 18 -3.09 -4.63 -11.26
N GLU A 19 -4.07 -5.10 -10.49
CA GLU A 19 -5.37 -4.42 -10.33
C GLU A 19 -5.20 -3.05 -9.70
N ILE A 20 -4.39 -2.96 -8.63
CA ILE A 20 -4.10 -1.70 -7.96
C ILE A 20 -3.42 -0.72 -8.93
N SER A 21 -2.47 -1.19 -9.73
CA SER A 21 -1.78 -0.39 -10.74
C SER A 21 -2.74 0.22 -11.76
N LYS A 22 -3.77 -0.53 -12.17
CA LYS A 22 -4.85 -0.05 -13.04
C LYS A 22 -5.77 0.96 -12.34
N ILE A 23 -6.20 0.67 -11.10
CA ILE A 23 -7.11 1.52 -10.32
C ILE A 23 -6.50 2.89 -10.03
N VAL A 24 -5.20 2.91 -9.72
CA VAL A 24 -4.52 4.11 -9.23
C VAL A 24 -3.64 4.78 -10.31
N GLU A 25 -3.67 4.25 -11.52
CA GLU A 25 -3.02 4.76 -12.73
C GLU A 25 -1.53 5.08 -12.54
N VAL A 26 -0.79 4.17 -11.89
CA VAL A 26 0.67 4.28 -11.76
C VAL A 26 1.36 2.98 -12.12
N PRO A 27 2.66 3.01 -12.51
CA PRO A 27 3.39 1.80 -12.87
C PRO A 27 3.41 0.76 -11.73
N LEU A 28 3.40 -0.52 -12.09
CA LEU A 28 3.44 -1.64 -11.15
C LEU A 28 4.61 -1.53 -10.14
N GLY A 29 5.79 -1.09 -10.58
CA GLY A 29 6.94 -0.85 -9.69
C GLY A 29 6.69 0.27 -8.66
N THR A 30 5.90 1.28 -9.03
CA THR A 30 5.46 2.34 -8.12
C THR A 30 4.48 1.80 -7.09
N VAL A 31 3.53 0.92 -7.49
CA VAL A 31 2.62 0.24 -6.57
C VAL A 31 3.39 -0.58 -5.54
N LYS A 32 4.30 -1.45 -6.00
CA LYS A 32 5.14 -2.31 -5.12
C LYS A 32 5.91 -1.47 -4.10
N SER A 33 6.63 -0.44 -4.55
CA SER A 33 7.43 0.40 -3.66
C SER A 33 6.58 1.23 -2.68
N ARG A 34 5.40 1.69 -3.09
CA ARG A 34 4.47 2.42 -2.21
C ARG A 34 3.86 1.51 -1.15
N ILE A 35 3.45 0.28 -1.50
CA ILE A 35 2.91 -0.69 -0.54
C ILE A 35 3.98 -1.03 0.51
N ASN A 36 5.22 -1.31 0.08
CA ASN A 36 6.30 -1.60 1.00
C ASN A 36 6.54 -0.43 2.00
N ARG A 37 6.69 0.80 1.50
CA ARG A 37 6.86 1.98 2.37
C ARG A 37 5.66 2.21 3.29
N ALA A 38 4.45 2.03 2.79
CA ALA A 38 3.23 2.19 3.58
C ALA A 38 3.15 1.19 4.73
N ARG A 39 3.51 -0.07 4.49
CA ARG A 39 3.56 -1.11 5.53
C ARG A 39 4.64 -0.85 6.58
N LEU A 40 5.81 -0.37 6.17
CA LEU A 40 6.87 0.04 7.10
C LEU A 40 6.40 1.19 8.01
N GLN A 41 5.76 2.22 7.45
CA GLN A 41 5.21 3.31 8.27
C GLN A 41 4.12 2.82 9.22
N LEU A 42 3.21 1.96 8.75
CA LEU A 42 2.17 1.38 9.60
C LEU A 42 2.78 0.54 10.73
N GLN A 43 3.84 -0.22 10.45
CA GLN A 43 4.57 -0.99 11.45
C GLN A 43 5.16 -0.10 12.54
N GLU A 44 5.80 1.02 12.18
CA GLU A 44 6.35 1.95 13.17
C GLU A 44 5.24 2.58 14.03
N MET A 45 4.14 3.02 13.42
CA MET A 45 2.99 3.56 14.16
C MET A 45 2.39 2.54 15.14
N LEU A 46 2.32 1.26 14.77
CA LEU A 46 1.83 0.20 15.64
C LEU A 46 2.80 -0.13 16.79
N LYS A 47 4.11 0.10 16.59
CA LYS A 47 5.10 -0.03 17.67
C LYS A 47 4.95 1.08 18.70
N GLU A 48 4.68 2.32 18.27
CA GLU A 48 4.45 3.46 19.17
C GLU A 48 3.14 3.36 19.97
N LEU A 49 2.20 2.54 19.51
CA LEU A 49 0.92 2.30 20.20
C LEU A 49 1.04 1.28 21.35
N ARG A 50 2.16 0.57 21.45
CA ARG A 50 2.46 -0.40 22.52
C ARG A 50 3.15 0.27 23.70
#